data_AF-A0A2G5MVM4-F1
#
_entry.id   AF-A0A2G5MVM4-F1
#
_cell.length_a   1.000
_cell.length_b   1.000
_cell.length_c   1.000
_cell.angle_alpha   90.00
_cell.angle_beta   90.00
_cell.angle_gamma   90.00
#
_symmetry.space_group_name_H-M   'P 1'
#
loop_
_entity.id
_entity.type
_entity.pdbx_description
1 polymer ?
#
loop_
_entity_poly.entity_id
_entity_poly.type
_entity_poly.pdbx_seq_one_letter_code
_entity_poly.pdbx_strand_id
1 'polypeptide(L)'
;YKEFLNFDQESVDNIVKEMALAGLDQHMPLAKMAVVETKRGVYEDKIIKNIFATEYIYNAIKYNKTVGIISENEHEEIIEIAEPVG
;
A
#
# COMPACT_ATOMS: atom_id res chain seq x y z
N TYR A 1 -9.74 -11.28 7.40
CA TYR A 1 -9.94 -11.29 5.94
C TYR A 1 -11.40 -11.13 5.56
N LYS A 2 -12.31 -12.06 5.89
CA LYS A 2 -13.74 -11.95 5.52
C LYS A 2 -14.40 -10.63 5.93
N GLU A 3 -14.01 -10.06 7.06
CA GLU A 3 -14.50 -8.74 7.51
C GLU A 3 -13.98 -7.58 6.65
N PHE A 4 -12.76 -7.70 6.10
CA PHE A 4 -12.13 -6.70 5.25
C PHE A 4 -12.81 -6.58 3.88
N LEU A 5 -13.46 -7.66 3.42
CA LEU A 5 -14.25 -7.68 2.18
C LEU A 5 -15.47 -6.74 2.22
N ASN A 6 -15.92 -6.37 3.42
CA ASN A 6 -17.10 -5.53 3.59
C ASN A 6 -16.75 -4.02 3.64
N PHE A 7 -15.48 -3.66 3.50
CA PHE A 7 -15.05 -2.27 3.52
C PHE A 7 -15.30 -1.60 2.17
N ASP A 8 -15.69 -0.34 2.23
CA ASP A 8 -15.77 0.53 1.07
C ASP A 8 -14.38 1.07 0.70
N GLN A 9 -14.30 1.70 -0.47
CA GLN A 9 -13.05 2.27 -0.97
C GLN A 9 -12.45 3.28 0.01
N GLU A 10 -13.27 4.14 0.62
CA GLU A 10 -12.80 5.16 1.57
C GLU A 10 -12.15 4.54 2.82
N SER A 11 -12.77 3.48 3.36
CA SER A 11 -12.22 2.75 4.51
C SER A 11 -10.88 2.09 4.14
N VAL A 12 -10.80 1.45 2.97
CA VAL A 12 -9.55 0.84 2.49
C VAL A 12 -8.47 1.90 2.27
N ASP A 13 -8.80 3.01 1.61
CA ASP A 13 -7.87 4.11 1.36
C ASP A 13 -7.33 4.71 2.66
N ASN A 14 -8.20 4.89 3.66
CA ASN A 14 -7.80 5.40 4.97
C ASN A 14 -6.87 4.43 5.70
N ILE A 15 -7.16 3.13 5.67
CA ILE A 15 -6.29 2.11 6.28
C ILE A 15 -4.90 2.13 5.61
N VAL A 16 -4.85 2.12 4.28
CA VAL A 16 -3.59 2.10 3.53
C VAL A 16 -2.79 3.39 3.76
N LYS A 17 -3.46 4.54 3.85
CA LYS A 17 -2.83 5.82 4.19
C LYS A 17 -2.18 5.78 5.56
N GLU A 18 -2.90 5.35 6.60
CA GLU A 18 -2.35 5.28 7.96
C GLU A 18 -1.20 4.27 8.05
N MET A 19 -1.27 3.15 7.33
CA MET A 19 -0.16 2.19 7.20
C MET A 19 1.08 2.83 6.55
N ALA A 20 0.90 3.58 5.47
CA ALA A 20 1.99 4.27 4.78
C ALA A 20 2.65 5.33 5.68
N LEU A 21 1.86 6.13 6.40
CA LEU A 21 2.35 7.14 7.33
C LEU A 21 3.12 6.52 8.50
N ALA A 22 2.60 5.45 9.09
CA ALA A 22 3.29 4.74 10.17
C ALA A 22 4.61 4.11 9.69
N GLY A 23 4.63 3.53 8.49
CA GLY A 23 5.84 2.99 7.88
C GLY A 23 6.88 4.08 7.59
N LEU A 24 6.43 5.23 7.10
CA LEU A 24 7.29 6.39 6.85
C LEU A 24 7.87 6.93 8.16
N ASP A 25 7.09 7.06 9.23
CA ASP A 25 7.59 7.50 10.54
C ASP A 25 8.67 6.54 11.09
N GLN A 26 8.45 5.23 10.94
CA GLN A 26 9.34 4.18 11.44
C GLN A 26 10.50 3.79 10.51
N HIS A 27 10.72 4.53 9.42
CA HIS A 27 11.71 4.19 8.40
C HIS A 27 13.14 4.03 8.94
N MET A 28 13.58 4.88 9.88
CA MET A 28 14.91 4.79 10.52
C MET A 28 15.02 3.63 11.52
N PRO A 29 14.13 3.48 12.52
CA PRO A 29 14.14 2.32 13.41
C PRO A 29 14.16 0.98 12.68
N LEU A 30 13.29 0.82 11.67
CA LEU A 30 13.21 -0.41 10.86
C LEU A 30 14.50 -0.68 10.08
N ALA A 31 15.10 0.36 9.48
CA ALA A 31 16.39 0.23 8.80
C ALA A 31 17.51 -0.22 9.75
N LYS A 32 17.54 0.34 10.97
CA LYS A 32 18.53 -0.03 11.99
C LYS A 32 18.36 -1.47 12.44
N MET A 33 17.13 -1.89 12.74
CA MET A 33 16.82 -3.28 13.13
C MET A 33 17.30 -4.26 12.06
N ALA A 34 17.00 -3.97 10.78
CA ALA A 34 17.41 -4.83 9.67
C ALA A 34 18.94 -4.94 9.53
N VAL A 35 19.70 -3.86 9.71
CA VAL A 35 21.18 -3.95 9.68
C VAL A 35 21.71 -4.73 10.89
N VAL A 36 21.20 -4.45 12.09
CA VAL A 36 21.67 -5.09 13.33
C VAL A 36 21.41 -6.59 13.32
N GLU A 37 20.22 -7.00 12.91
CA GLU A 37 19.80 -8.40 12.86
C GLU A 37 20.54 -9.17 11.75
N THR A 38 20.52 -8.65 10.53
CA THR A 38 21.05 -9.40 9.37
C THR A 38 22.55 -9.24 9.17
N LYS A 39 23.16 -8.21 9.78
CA LYS A 39 24.55 -7.77 9.55
C LYS A 39 24.87 -7.52 8.06
N ARG A 40 23.85 -7.13 7.27
CA ARG A 40 23.95 -6.96 5.81
C ARG A 40 23.36 -5.64 5.32
N GLY A 41 24.02 -5.06 4.34
CA GLY A 41 23.62 -3.82 3.67
C GLY A 41 24.07 -2.56 4.42
N VAL A 42 23.73 -1.41 3.84
CA VAL A 42 24.04 -0.08 4.38
C VAL A 42 22.78 0.51 5.02
N TYR A 43 22.93 1.19 6.15
CA TYR A 43 21.81 1.73 6.92
C TYR A 43 21.03 2.78 6.12
N GLU A 44 21.74 3.70 5.49
CA GLU A 44 21.21 4.78 4.65
C GLU A 44 20.44 4.23 3.44
N ASP A 45 20.95 3.17 2.80
CA ASP A 45 20.24 2.52 1.70
C ASP A 45 18.93 1.88 2.17
N LYS A 46 18.88 1.34 3.39
CA LYS A 46 17.65 0.77 3.96
C LYS A 46 16.65 1.85 4.37
N ILE A 47 17.11 3.01 4.83
CA ILE A 47 16.25 4.19 5.04
C ILE A 47 15.55 4.56 3.73
N ILE A 48 16.30 4.71 2.64
CA ILE A 48 15.75 5.07 1.33
C ILE A 48 14.77 3.99 0.84
N LYS A 49 15.09 2.70 1.02
CA LYS A 49 14.17 1.60 0.68
C LYS A 49 12.87 1.65 1.46
N ASN A 50 12.91 1.97 2.75
CA ASN A 50 11.72 2.08 3.57
C ASN A 50 10.85 3.27 3.10
N ILE A 51 11.45 4.45 2.89
CA ILE A 51 10.73 5.63 2.37
C ILE A 51 10.09 5.33 1.01
N PHE A 52 10.83 4.66 0.12
CA PHE A 52 10.30 4.27 -1.19
C PHE A 52 9.07 3.36 -1.05
N ALA A 53 9.16 2.32 -0.21
CA ALA A 53 8.07 1.38 -0.02
C ALA A 53 6.82 2.00 0.64
N THR A 54 6.98 3.07 1.43
CA THR A 54 5.88 3.66 2.20
C THR A 54 5.30 4.90 1.54
N GLU A 55 6.14 5.85 1.12
CA GLU A 55 5.68 7.12 0.54
C GLU A 55 5.51 7.05 -0.97
N TYR A 56 6.52 6.53 -1.68
CA TYR A 56 6.50 6.54 -3.14
C TYR A 56 5.45 5.58 -3.69
N ILE A 57 5.40 4.34 -3.18
CA ILE A 57 4.40 3.35 -3.59
C ILE A 57 2.98 3.81 -3.23
N TYR A 58 2.76 4.34 -2.02
CA TYR A 58 1.46 4.87 -1.63
C TYR A 58 0.99 5.96 -2.61
N ASN A 59 1.84 6.93 -2.93
CA ASN A 59 1.50 7.98 -3.88
C ASN A 59 1.18 7.46 -5.29
N ALA A 60 1.78 6.34 -5.70
CA ALA A 60 1.51 5.70 -6.98
C ALA A 60 0.16 4.97 -7.04
N ILE A 61 -0.37 4.51 -5.90
CA ILE A 61 -1.57 3.65 -5.87
C ILE A 61 -2.80 4.28 -5.19
N LYS A 62 -2.66 5.40 -4.47
CA LYS A 62 -3.72 6.00 -3.62
C LYS A 62 -5.01 6.42 -4.32
N TYR A 63 -5.05 6.42 -5.65
CA TYR A 63 -6.24 6.75 -6.44
C TYR A 63 -6.75 5.55 -7.26
N ASN A 64 -6.13 4.38 -7.10
CA ASN A 64 -6.57 3.18 -7.78
C ASN A 64 -7.84 2.68 -7.12
N LYS A 65 -8.89 2.48 -7.92
CA LYS A 65 -10.10 1.80 -7.44
C LYS A 65 -9.79 0.31 -7.29
N THR A 66 -10.08 -0.23 -6.12
CA THR A 66 -9.82 -1.64 -5.76
C THR A 66 -11.03 -2.32 -5.11
N VAL A 67 -12.12 -1.59 -4.90
CA VAL A 67 -13.37 -2.10 -4.33
C VAL A 67 -14.52 -1.88 -5.32
N GLY A 68 -15.25 -2.94 -5.63
CA GLY A 68 -16.46 -2.86 -6.48
C GLY A 68 -16.14 -2.55 -7.94
N ILE A 69 -16.97 -1.71 -8.58
CA ILE A 69 -16.82 -1.34 -9.99
C ILE A 69 -15.65 -0.37 -10.14
N ILE A 70 -14.63 -0.79 -10.88
CA ILE A 70 -13.40 -0.02 -11.11
C ILE A 70 -13.41 0.72 -12.44
N SER A 71 -14.13 0.17 -13.43
CA SER A 71 -14.26 0.73 -14.77
C SER A 71 -15.61 0.35 -15.36
N GLU A 72 -16.19 1.26 -16.13
CA GLU A 72 -17.45 1.05 -16.87
C GLU A 72 -17.28 1.68 -18.26
N ASN A 73 -17.47 0.87 -19.30
CA ASN A 73 -17.43 1.28 -20.70
C ASN A 73 -18.82 1.08 -21.31
N GLU A 74 -19.60 2.16 -21.34
CA GLU A 74 -20.96 2.16 -21.89
C GLU A 74 -21.02 1.83 -23.38
N HIS A 75 -19.96 2.13 -24.15
CA HIS A 75 -19.95 1.86 -25.60
C HIS A 75 -19.77 0.38 -25.92
N GLU A 76 -18.98 -0.32 -25.10
CA GLU A 76 -18.72 -1.75 -25.26
C GLU A 76 -19.63 -2.61 -24.37
N GLU A 77 -20.47 -1.97 -23.53
CA GLU A 77 -21.29 -2.62 -22.50
C GLU A 77 -20.46 -3.50 -21.54
N ILE A 78 -19.25 -3.05 -21.19
CA ILE A 78 -18.31 -3.76 -20.32
C ILE A 78 -18.23 -3.08 -18.95
N ILE A 79 -18.36 -3.86 -17.88
CA ILE A 79 -18.14 -3.44 -16.50
C ILE A 79 -17.00 -4.27 -15.91
N GLU A 80 -16.00 -3.61 -15.34
CA GLU A 80 -14.90 -4.26 -14.63
C GLU A 80 -15.14 -4.13 -13.12
N ILE A 81 -15.13 -5.27 -12.42
CA ILE A 81 -15.33 -5.36 -10.98
C ILE A 81 -14.06 -5.94 -10.37
N ALA A 82 -13.51 -5.25 -9.36
CA ALA A 82 -12.36 -5.73 -8.61
C ALA A 82 -12.77 -6.82 -7.61
N GLU A 83 -12.13 -7.98 -7.71
CA GLU A 83 -12.24 -9.06 -6.73
C GLU A 83 -10.85 -9.34 -6.13
N PRO A 84 -10.70 -9.30 -4.79
CA PRO A 84 -9.45 -9.66 -4.15
C PRO A 84 -9.17 -11.17 -4.30
N VAL A 85 -7.90 -11.53 -4.57
CA VAL A 85 -7.48 -12.91 -4.88
C VAL A 85 -7.76 -13.92 -3.76
N GLY A 86 -7.90 -13.47 -2.52
CA GLY A 86 -8.22 -14.34 -1.39
C GLY A 86 -8.13 -13.64 -0.08
#